data_AF-A0A9P6JNE3-F1
#
_entry.id   AF-A0A9P6JNE3-F1
#
_cell.length_a   1.000
_cell.length_b   1.000
_cell.length_c   1.000
_cell.angle_alpha   90.00
_cell.angle_beta   90.00
_cell.angle_gamma   90.00
#
_symmetry.space_group_name_H-M   'P 1'
#
loop_
_entity.id
_entity.type
_entity.pdbx_description
1 polymer ?
#
loop_
_entity_poly.entity_id
_entity_poly.type
_entity_poly.pdbx_seq_one_letter_code
_entity_poly.pdbx_strand_id
1 'polypeptide(L)'
;MNPLPSIEVKYIWHIINQSWSDTDQALFAIHLQPVDLGGLSVPPLQATYIVQYRNNLIGKHFKTLMQTLTFAIHDLVSNDLLKLVDAMGALDLEEYLDNLDISVANLLDAFDAVEPNKIIIKLKLHVLAHIRDDIRQFGPAICYSTKVFKCFNV
;
A
#
# COMPACT_ATOMS: atom_id res chain seq x y z
N MET A 1 -19.04 -7.71 -0.28
CA MET A 1 -18.12 -8.23 0.77
C MET A 1 -17.21 -9.21 0.07
N ASN A 2 -16.11 -8.73 -0.53
CA ASN A 2 -15.24 -9.55 -1.39
C ASN A 2 -14.03 -10.03 -0.58
N PRO A 3 -13.92 -11.33 -0.23
CA PRO A 3 -12.74 -11.86 0.46
C PRO A 3 -11.61 -12.27 -0.51
N LEU A 4 -11.58 -11.71 -1.72
CA LEU A 4 -10.81 -12.24 -2.85
C LEU A 4 -9.30 -11.92 -2.89
N PRO A 5 -8.74 -10.84 -2.31
CA PRO A 5 -7.34 -10.50 -2.59
C PRO A 5 -6.33 -11.54 -2.06
N SER A 6 -6.64 -12.23 -0.96
CA SER A 6 -5.67 -13.17 -0.36
C SER A 6 -5.37 -14.42 -1.20
N ILE A 7 -6.33 -14.88 -2.01
CA ILE A 7 -6.17 -16.10 -2.82
C ILE A 7 -5.31 -15.79 -4.04
N GLU A 8 -5.56 -14.67 -4.71
CA GLU A 8 -4.81 -14.22 -5.88
C GLU A 8 -3.33 -13.95 -5.54
N VAL A 9 -3.07 -13.27 -4.42
CA VAL A 9 -1.70 -13.02 -3.92
C VAL A 9 -0.95 -14.33 -3.68
N LYS A 10 -1.62 -15.36 -3.16
CA LYS A 10 -0.99 -16.67 -2.90
C LYS A 10 -0.51 -17.34 -4.20
N TYR A 11 -1.31 -17.27 -5.26
CA TYR A 11 -0.94 -17.84 -6.57
C TYR A 11 0.24 -17.09 -7.19
N ILE A 12 0.19 -15.75 -7.19
CA ILE A 12 1.26 -14.92 -7.73
C ILE A 12 2.56 -15.13 -6.93
N TRP A 13 2.48 -15.15 -5.60
CA TRP A 13 3.61 -15.46 -4.73
C TRP A 13 4.22 -16.83 -5.01
N HIS A 14 3.39 -17.83 -5.32
CA HIS A 14 3.88 -19.16 -5.68
C HIS A 14 4.65 -19.13 -6.99
N ILE A 15 4.14 -18.44 -8.01
CA ILE A 15 4.82 -18.26 -9.30
C ILE A 15 6.17 -17.56 -9.11
N ILE A 16 6.19 -16.49 -8.31
CA ILE A 16 7.39 -15.68 -8.05
C ILE A 16 8.44 -16.50 -7.30
N ASN A 17 8.08 -17.16 -6.20
CA ASN A 17 9.08 -17.83 -5.36
C ASN A 17 9.58 -19.16 -5.94
N GLN A 18 8.83 -19.79 -6.86
CA GLN A 18 9.24 -21.02 -7.52
C GLN A 18 10.47 -20.83 -8.42
N SER A 19 10.66 -19.65 -9.01
CA SER A 19 11.77 -19.37 -9.92
C SER A 19 13.03 -18.88 -9.22
N TRP A 20 12.98 -18.62 -7.91
CA TRP A 20 14.07 -18.00 -7.16
C TRP A 20 15.16 -18.97 -6.73
N SER A 21 16.41 -18.60 -7.03
CA SER A 21 17.60 -19.21 -6.43
C SER A 21 17.78 -18.76 -4.97
N ASP A 22 18.71 -19.38 -4.25
CA ASP A 22 19.05 -18.97 -2.88
C ASP A 22 19.60 -17.53 -2.83
N THR A 23 20.25 -17.07 -3.91
CA THR A 23 20.71 -15.69 -4.07
C THR A 23 19.53 -14.73 -4.21
N ASP A 24 18.54 -15.07 -5.03
CA ASP A 24 17.35 -14.22 -5.26
C ASP A 24 16.50 -14.11 -3.99
N GLN A 25 16.41 -15.22 -3.24
CA GLN A 25 15.77 -15.24 -1.91
C GLN A 25 16.45 -14.29 -0.92
N ALA A 26 17.79 -14.27 -0.90
CA ALA A 26 18.55 -13.36 -0.05
C ALA A 26 18.39 -11.89 -0.49
N LEU A 27 18.42 -11.63 -1.79
CA LEU A 27 18.18 -10.28 -2.34
C LEU A 27 16.77 -9.79 -2.02
N PHE A 28 15.76 -10.64 -2.15
CA PHE A 28 14.39 -10.29 -1.77
C PHE A 28 14.29 -9.93 -0.29
N ALA A 29 14.95 -10.69 0.60
CA ALA A 29 14.97 -10.36 2.03
C ALA A 29 15.60 -8.97 2.28
N ILE A 30 16.68 -8.65 1.57
CA ILE A 30 17.35 -7.34 1.65
C ILE A 30 16.44 -6.22 1.16
N HIS A 31 15.72 -6.41 0.06
CA HIS A 31 14.79 -5.40 -0.48
C HIS A 31 13.56 -5.20 0.41
N LEU A 32 13.08 -6.28 1.02
CA LEU A 32 11.87 -6.27 1.83
C LEU A 32 12.12 -5.69 3.25
N GLN A 33 13.32 -5.86 3.81
CA GLN A 33 13.69 -5.38 5.15
C GLN A 33 13.53 -3.86 5.37
N PRO A 34 13.93 -2.96 4.44
CA PRO A 34 13.82 -1.51 4.63
C PRO A 34 12.43 -0.95 4.27
N VAL A 35 11.48 -1.78 3.84
CA VAL A 35 10.15 -1.29 3.45
C VAL A 35 9.47 -0.66 4.67
N ASP A 36 9.15 0.63 4.56
CA ASP A 36 8.42 1.34 5.59
C ASP A 36 6.98 0.83 5.66
N LEU A 37 6.60 0.34 6.84
CA LEU A 37 5.24 -0.10 7.14
C LEU A 37 4.41 1.03 7.77
N GLY A 38 4.97 2.23 7.88
CA GLY A 38 4.32 3.43 8.37
C GLY A 38 3.04 3.74 7.59
N GLY A 39 1.89 3.51 8.22
CA GLY A 39 0.57 3.68 7.60
C GLY A 39 -0.12 2.37 7.19
N LEU A 40 0.58 1.24 7.23
CA LEU A 40 -0.01 -0.08 7.08
C LEU A 40 -0.43 -0.63 8.45
N SER A 41 -1.68 -1.09 8.56
CA SER A 41 -2.18 -1.77 9.78
C SER A 41 -1.70 -3.23 9.83
N VAL A 42 -0.39 -3.45 9.71
CA VAL A 42 0.25 -4.77 9.65
C VAL A 42 1.29 -4.91 10.77
N PRO A 43 1.53 -6.12 11.31
CA PRO A 43 2.58 -6.33 12.29
C PRO A 43 3.97 -6.07 11.66
N PRO A 44 5.00 -5.83 12.49
CA PRO A 44 6.37 -5.67 12.02
C PRO A 44 6.77 -6.80 11.07
N LEU A 45 7.19 -6.43 9.87
CA LEU A 45 7.56 -7.37 8.84
C LEU A 45 8.92 -7.98 9.15
N GLN A 46 8.98 -9.32 9.17
CA GLN A 46 10.20 -10.08 9.34
C GLN A 46 10.58 -10.69 7.99
N ALA A 47 11.41 -9.99 7.21
CA ALA A 47 11.76 -10.41 5.86
C ALA A 47 12.41 -11.81 5.84
N THR A 48 13.29 -12.09 6.81
CA THR A 48 13.91 -13.40 6.99
C THR A 48 12.88 -14.52 7.20
N TYR A 49 11.86 -14.27 8.02
CA TYR A 49 10.76 -15.21 8.25
C TYR A 49 9.96 -15.48 6.97
N ILE A 50 9.63 -14.42 6.22
CA ILE A 50 8.87 -14.55 4.96
C ILE A 50 9.60 -15.43 3.95
N VAL A 51 10.92 -15.28 3.83
CA VAL A 51 11.75 -16.09 2.93
C VAL A 51 11.89 -17.53 3.43
N GLN A 52 12.19 -17.71 4.72
CA GLN A 52 12.35 -19.04 5.34
C GLN A 52 11.09 -19.89 5.22
N TYR A 53 9.92 -19.27 5.41
CA TYR A 53 8.63 -19.94 5.40
C TYR A 53 7.81 -19.63 4.15
N ARG A 54 8.46 -19.32 3.01
CA ARG A 54 7.80 -18.91 1.76
C ARG A 54 6.65 -19.82 1.29
N ASN A 55 6.75 -21.12 1.57
CA ASN A 55 5.72 -22.11 1.18
C ASN A 55 4.64 -22.33 2.24
N ASN A 56 4.79 -21.77 3.43
CA ASN A 56 3.91 -21.97 4.58
C ASN A 56 3.42 -20.65 5.19
N LEU A 57 3.22 -19.63 4.35
CA LEU A 57 2.68 -18.35 4.76
C LEU A 57 1.16 -18.43 4.99
N ILE A 58 0.68 -17.65 5.95
CA ILE A 58 -0.75 -17.51 6.28
C ILE A 58 -1.28 -16.15 5.80
N GLY A 59 -2.62 -15.99 5.79
CA GLY A 59 -3.30 -14.82 5.20
C GLY A 59 -2.77 -13.44 5.62
N LYS A 60 -2.37 -13.27 6.89
CA LYS A 60 -1.79 -12.00 7.36
C LYS A 60 -0.48 -11.63 6.65
N HIS A 61 0.35 -12.63 6.32
CA HIS A 61 1.60 -12.42 5.59
C HIS A 61 1.32 -12.06 4.13
N PHE A 62 0.33 -12.71 3.51
CA PHE A 62 -0.08 -12.37 2.15
C PHE A 62 -0.67 -10.95 2.06
N LYS A 63 -1.39 -10.49 3.09
CA LYS A 63 -1.87 -9.11 3.14
C LYS A 63 -0.72 -8.10 3.17
N THR A 64 0.31 -8.36 3.97
CA THR A 64 1.50 -7.51 3.99
C THR A 64 2.28 -7.59 2.68
N LEU A 65 2.46 -8.80 2.13
CA LEU A 65 3.10 -8.99 0.83
C LEU A 65 2.37 -8.22 -0.26
N MET A 66 1.04 -8.33 -0.38
CA MET A 66 0.25 -7.60 -1.38
C MET A 66 0.57 -6.10 -1.44
N GLN A 67 0.83 -5.48 -0.27
CA GLN A 67 1.10 -4.04 -0.16
C GLN A 67 2.57 -3.68 -0.37
N THR A 68 3.49 -4.64 -0.21
CA THR A 68 4.95 -4.40 -0.19
C THR A 68 5.69 -5.09 -1.33
N LEU A 69 5.04 -6.03 -2.02
CA LEU A 69 5.67 -6.94 -2.96
C LEU A 69 6.22 -6.21 -4.18
N THR A 70 5.50 -5.25 -4.76
CA THR A 70 5.98 -4.41 -5.88
C THR A 70 7.36 -3.81 -5.60
N PHE A 71 7.56 -3.28 -4.39
CA PHE A 71 8.81 -2.64 -4.01
C PHE A 71 9.94 -3.64 -3.76
N ALA A 72 9.60 -4.84 -3.32
CA ALA A 72 10.58 -5.86 -2.93
C ALA A 72 11.03 -6.75 -4.11
N ILE A 73 10.20 -6.93 -5.14
CA ILE A 73 10.50 -7.82 -6.29
C ILE A 73 11.16 -7.11 -7.46
N HIS A 74 11.37 -5.80 -7.38
CA HIS A 74 12.06 -5.04 -8.44
C HIS A 74 13.42 -5.70 -8.74
N ASP A 75 13.74 -5.83 -10.03
CA ASP A 75 14.92 -6.52 -10.57
C ASP A 75 15.04 -8.04 -10.29
N LEU A 76 14.07 -8.67 -9.61
CA LEU A 76 14.05 -10.12 -9.32
C LEU A 76 13.09 -10.93 -10.20
N VAL A 77 12.22 -10.24 -10.96
CA VAL A 77 11.20 -10.87 -11.80
C VAL A 77 11.15 -10.22 -13.17
N SER A 78 10.50 -10.87 -14.14
CA SER A 78 10.26 -10.27 -15.45
C SER A 78 9.33 -9.06 -15.36
N ASN A 79 9.45 -8.14 -16.31
CA ASN A 79 8.59 -6.94 -16.39
C ASN A 79 7.09 -7.29 -16.46
N ASP A 80 6.73 -8.44 -17.04
CA ASP A 80 5.32 -8.87 -17.13
C ASP A 80 4.78 -9.31 -15.75
N LEU A 81 5.60 -9.97 -14.93
CA LEU A 81 5.25 -10.31 -13.55
C LEU A 81 5.16 -9.07 -12.67
N LEU A 82 6.05 -8.10 -12.88
CA LEU A 82 6.00 -6.83 -12.17
C LEU A 82 4.70 -6.08 -12.46
N LYS A 83 4.30 -5.96 -13.73
CA LYS A 83 3.01 -5.38 -14.13
C LYS A 83 1.81 -6.12 -13.53
N LEU A 84 1.88 -7.44 -13.41
CA LEU A 84 0.82 -8.25 -12.81
C LEU A 84 0.68 -7.94 -11.31
N VAL A 85 1.79 -7.83 -10.59
CA VAL A 85 1.80 -7.48 -9.16
C VAL A 85 1.31 -6.06 -8.94
N ASP A 86 1.70 -5.13 -9.81
CA ASP A 86 1.20 -3.74 -9.77
C ASP A 86 -0.30 -3.66 -10.00
N ALA A 87 -0.82 -4.40 -10.99
CA ALA A 87 -2.24 -4.46 -11.27
C ALA A 87 -3.03 -5.03 -10.09
N MET A 88 -2.48 -6.03 -9.39
CA MET A 88 -3.09 -6.60 -8.19
C MET A 88 -3.14 -5.58 -7.04
N GLY A 89 -2.06 -4.82 -6.81
CA GLY A 89 -2.05 -3.75 -5.81
C GLY A 89 -3.04 -2.62 -6.13
N ALA A 90 -3.22 -2.31 -7.42
CA ALA A 90 -4.16 -1.30 -7.88
C ALA A 90 -5.64 -1.66 -7.61
N LEU A 91 -5.98 -2.95 -7.56
CA LEU A 91 -7.35 -3.39 -7.24
C LEU A 91 -7.75 -3.04 -5.79
N ASP A 92 -6.83 -3.18 -4.83
CA ASP A 92 -7.04 -2.77 -3.43
C ASP A 92 -7.08 -1.23 -3.31
N LEU A 93 -6.32 -0.54 -4.16
CA LEU A 93 -6.30 0.92 -4.21
C LEU A 93 -7.64 1.51 -4.68
N GLU A 94 -8.26 0.97 -5.73
CA GLU A 94 -9.53 1.51 -6.23
C GLU A 94 -10.67 1.34 -5.21
N GLU A 95 -10.78 0.18 -4.54
CA GLU A 95 -11.76 0.00 -3.45
C GLU A 95 -11.48 0.95 -2.28
N TYR A 96 -10.21 1.19 -1.95
CA TYR A 96 -9.83 2.17 -0.95
C TYR A 96 -10.22 3.60 -1.35
N LEU A 97 -9.95 4.00 -2.59
CA LEU A 97 -10.27 5.33 -3.12
C LEU A 97 -11.78 5.59 -3.16
N ASP A 98 -12.58 4.58 -3.52
CA ASP A 98 -14.04 4.69 -3.50
C ASP A 98 -14.57 4.91 -2.08
N ASN A 99 -14.07 4.15 -1.10
CA ASN A 99 -14.43 4.34 0.30
C ASN A 99 -13.95 5.70 0.85
N LEU A 100 -12.78 6.16 0.39
CA LEU A 100 -12.21 7.45 0.77
C LEU A 100 -13.08 8.60 0.24
N ASP A 101 -13.49 8.55 -1.02
CA ASP A 101 -14.37 9.55 -1.62
C ASP A 101 -15.70 9.67 -0.88
N ILE A 102 -16.33 8.53 -0.54
CA ILE A 102 -17.57 8.52 0.26
C ILE A 102 -17.33 9.20 1.62
N SER A 103 -16.21 8.87 2.27
CA SER A 103 -15.87 9.45 3.58
C SER A 103 -15.60 10.95 3.51
N VAL A 104 -14.90 11.40 2.47
CA VAL A 104 -14.61 12.82 2.22
C VAL A 104 -15.87 13.59 1.88
N ALA A 105 -16.72 13.05 1.01
CA ALA A 105 -18.01 13.66 0.66
C ALA A 105 -18.88 13.85 1.90
N ASN A 106 -19.05 12.80 2.72
CA ASN A 106 -19.80 12.90 3.98
C ASN A 106 -19.22 13.95 4.93
N LEU A 107 -17.90 14.08 5.01
CA LEU A 107 -17.24 15.08 5.83
C LEU A 107 -17.50 16.50 5.30
N LEU A 108 -17.38 16.71 3.99
CA LEU A 108 -17.62 18.01 3.37
C LEU A 108 -19.09 18.42 3.46
N ASP A 109 -20.03 17.48 3.27
CA ASP A 109 -21.46 17.72 3.47
C ASP A 109 -21.77 18.13 4.92
N ALA A 110 -21.13 17.48 5.90
CA ALA A 110 -21.25 17.86 7.30
C ALA A 110 -20.66 19.26 7.60
N PHE A 111 -19.57 19.64 6.92
CA PHE A 111 -19.03 21.00 7.00
C PHE A 111 -19.92 22.03 6.32
N ASP A 112 -20.53 21.70 5.17
CA ASP A 112 -21.44 22.57 4.43
C ASP A 112 -22.66 22.93 5.27
N ALA A 113 -23.20 21.95 6.01
CA ALA A 113 -24.33 22.15 6.93
C ALA A 113 -24.03 23.10 8.10
N VAL A 114 -22.75 23.30 8.47
CA VAL A 114 -22.34 24.13 9.60
C VAL A 114 -21.78 25.47 9.13
N GLU A 115 -20.76 25.45 8.27
CA GLU A 115 -20.07 26.63 7.75
C GLU A 115 -19.47 26.36 6.35
N PRO A 116 -20.24 26.57 5.28
CA PRO A 116 -19.84 26.21 3.91
C PRO A 116 -18.62 27.00 3.42
N ASN A 117 -18.51 28.27 3.84
CA ASN A 117 -17.39 29.15 3.47
C ASN A 117 -16.02 28.58 3.88
N LYS A 118 -15.94 27.75 4.92
CA LYS A 118 -14.67 27.16 5.36
C LYS A 118 -14.09 26.16 4.36
N ILE A 119 -14.94 25.48 3.58
CA ILE A 119 -14.49 24.53 2.55
C ILE A 119 -13.63 25.25 1.52
N ILE A 120 -14.04 26.47 1.12
CA ILE A 120 -13.33 27.29 0.12
C ILE A 120 -12.13 28.01 0.75
N ILE A 121 -12.29 28.59 1.95
CA ILE A 121 -11.27 29.45 2.57
C ILE A 121 -10.13 28.63 3.17
N LYS A 122 -10.40 27.44 3.72
CA LYS A 122 -9.38 26.61 4.35
C LYS A 122 -8.82 25.64 3.33
N LEU A 123 -7.60 25.93 2.88
CA LEU A 123 -6.84 25.07 1.96
C LEU A 123 -6.88 23.58 2.35
N LYS A 124 -6.78 23.26 3.64
CA LYS A 124 -6.82 21.87 4.13
C LYS A 124 -8.15 21.15 3.84
N LEU A 125 -9.28 21.87 3.83
CA LEU A 125 -10.58 21.30 3.49
C LEU A 125 -10.76 21.23 1.97
N HIS A 126 -10.31 22.25 1.25
CA HIS A 126 -10.35 22.26 -0.21
C HIS A 126 -9.50 21.12 -0.82
N VAL A 127 -8.30 20.87 -0.30
CA VAL A 127 -7.41 19.79 -0.76
C VAL A 127 -8.06 18.41 -0.60
N LEU A 128 -8.96 18.21 0.36
CA LEU A 128 -9.64 16.91 0.51
C LEU A 128 -10.48 16.57 -0.73
N ALA A 129 -11.03 17.56 -1.43
CA ALA A 129 -11.77 17.32 -2.67
C ALA A 129 -10.90 16.78 -3.82
N HIS A 130 -9.57 16.93 -3.72
CA HIS A 130 -8.60 16.48 -4.70
C HIS A 130 -7.77 15.29 -4.22
N ILE A 131 -8.07 14.73 -3.04
CA ILE A 131 -7.21 13.73 -2.40
C ILE A 131 -7.10 12.43 -3.21
N ARG A 132 -8.12 12.06 -4.00
CA ARG A 132 -8.05 10.91 -4.91
C ARG A 132 -6.97 11.10 -5.96
N ASP A 133 -6.96 12.26 -6.61
CA ASP A 133 -6.00 12.59 -7.66
C ASP A 133 -4.58 12.68 -7.08
N ASP A 134 -4.44 13.29 -5.91
CA ASP A 134 -3.18 13.36 -5.18
C ASP A 134 -2.65 11.95 -4.83
N ILE A 135 -3.51 11.05 -4.34
CA ILE A 135 -3.09 9.69 -3.99
C ILE A 135 -2.71 8.88 -5.23
N ARG A 136 -3.41 9.06 -6.35
CA ARG A 136 -3.06 8.40 -7.61
C ARG A 136 -1.71 8.88 -8.16
N GLN A 137 -1.39 10.15 -7.98
CA GLN A 137 -0.16 10.74 -8.52
C GLN A 137 1.05 10.55 -7.59
N PHE A 138 0.85 10.69 -6.27
CA PHE A 138 1.94 10.77 -5.29
C PHE A 138 1.97 9.57 -4.32
N GLY A 139 1.01 8.65 -4.43
CA GLY A 139 0.85 7.55 -3.50
C GLY A 139 0.12 7.96 -2.20
N PRO A 140 0.08 7.10 -1.18
CA PRO A 140 -0.69 7.34 0.03
C PRO A 140 -0.35 8.67 0.72
N ALA A 141 -1.37 9.36 1.23
CA ALA A 141 -1.22 10.69 1.85
C ALA A 141 -0.24 10.76 3.03
N ILE A 142 0.04 9.61 3.67
CA ILE A 142 1.03 9.51 4.74
C ILE A 142 2.47 9.73 4.24
N CYS A 143 2.78 9.33 3.01
CA CYS A 143 4.12 9.35 2.44
C CYS A 143 4.66 10.78 2.25
N TYR A 144 3.78 11.75 1.98
CA TYR A 144 4.13 13.16 1.89
C TYR A 144 3.64 13.98 3.09
N SER A 145 3.30 13.32 4.20
CA SER A 145 2.91 14.01 5.42
C SER A 145 4.11 14.69 6.07
N THR A 146 4.00 15.99 6.35
CA THR A 146 5.02 16.73 7.09
C THR A 146 5.19 16.25 8.54
N LYS A 147 4.35 15.32 9.02
CA LYS A 147 4.44 14.74 10.36
C LYS A 147 5.75 13.97 10.56
N VAL A 148 6.22 13.25 9.55
CA VAL A 148 7.47 12.48 9.61
C VAL A 148 8.67 13.42 9.80
N PHE A 149 8.65 14.59 9.15
CA PHE A 149 9.72 15.57 9.24
C PHE A 149 9.78 16.33 10.56
N LYS A 150 8.67 16.37 11.33
CA LYS A 150 8.66 17.01 12.66
C LYS A 150 9.58 16.32 13.66
N CYS A 151 9.88 15.03 13.48
CA CYS A 151 10.81 14.30 14.34
C CYS A 151 12.28 14.76 14.21
N PHE A 152 12.61 15.53 13.16
CA PHE A 152 13.97 16.03 12.92
C PHE A 152 14.19 17.49 13.38
N ASN A 153 13.14 18.19 13.82
CA ASN A 153 13.24 19.55 14.37
C ASN A 153 13.49 19.50 15.89
N VAL A 154 14.54 18.79 16.31
CA VAL A 154 15.05 18.82 17.69
C VAL A 154 15.76 20.14 17.93
#